data_AF-A0A1W9MC29-F1
#
_entry.id   AF-A0A1W9MC29-F1
#
_cell.length_a   1.000
_cell.length_b   1.000
_cell.length_c   1.000
_cell.angle_alpha   90.00
_cell.angle_beta   90.00
_cell.angle_gamma   90.00
#
_symmetry.space_group_name_H-M   'P 1'
#
loop_
_entity.id
_entity.type
_entity.pdbx_description
1 polymer ?
#
loop_
_entity_poly.entity_id
_entity_poly.type
_entity_poly.pdbx_seq_one_letter_code
_entity_poly.pdbx_strand_id
1 'polypeptide(L)' 'MTQITINEEQFIERITPKIEEKIKYDVVQSIISVLEEQFYPPEERIREEVIIDIEETEKEITEGKSKVYSYEEFRKHLTD' A
#
# COMPACT_ATOMS: atom_id res chain seq x y z
N MET A 1 -8.43 -55.12 3.64
CA MET A 1 -7.81 -53.80 3.87
C MET A 1 -7.01 -53.46 2.64
N THR A 2 -7.44 -52.48 1.85
CA THR A 2 -6.80 -52.14 0.58
C THR A 2 -5.55 -51.33 0.87
N GLN A 3 -4.37 -51.97 0.77
CA GLN A 3 -3.09 -51.29 0.88
C GLN A 3 -2.96 -50.38 -0.35
N ILE A 4 -3.13 -49.08 -0.17
CA ILE A 4 -2.81 -48.09 -1.20
C ILE A 4 -1.29 -47.94 -1.16
N THR A 5 -0.59 -48.68 -2.00
CA THR A 5 0.83 -48.44 -2.26
C THR A 5 0.89 -47.16 -3.10
N ILE A 6 0.99 -46.01 -2.45
CA ILE A 6 1.21 -44.74 -3.14
C ILE A 6 2.65 -44.81 -3.66
N ASN A 7 2.81 -44.83 -4.98
CA ASN A 7 4.10 -44.58 -5.59
C ASN A 7 4.43 -43.10 -5.31
N GLU A 8 5.37 -42.88 -4.39
CA GLU A 8 5.74 -41.55 -3.90
C GLU A 8 6.18 -40.63 -5.03
N GLU A 9 6.91 -41.13 -6.03
CA GLU A 9 7.33 -40.34 -7.19
C GLU A 9 6.13 -39.85 -8.01
N GLN A 10 5.16 -40.72 -8.30
CA GLN A 10 3.94 -40.34 -9.03
C GLN A 10 3.07 -39.37 -8.22
N PHE A 11 3.11 -39.45 -6.90
CA PHE A 11 2.40 -38.51 -6.04
C PHE A 11 3.05 -37.13 -6.04
N ILE A 12 4.39 -37.09 -5.94
CA ILE A 12 5.19 -35.86 -6.03
C ILE A 12 4.96 -35.19 -7.38
N GLU A 13 5.07 -35.92 -8.50
CA GLU A 13 4.83 -35.39 -9.84
C GLU A 13 3.44 -34.75 -10.01
N ARG A 14 2.41 -35.31 -9.33
CA ARG A 14 1.05 -34.77 -9.38
C ARG A 14 0.82 -33.56 -8.47
N ILE A 15 1.58 -33.44 -7.39
CA ILE A 15 1.40 -32.39 -6.37
C ILE A 15 2.28 -31.17 -6.65
N THR A 16 3.50 -31.37 -7.16
CA THR A 16 4.46 -30.28 -7.44
C THR A 16 3.84 -29.13 -8.24
N PRO A 17 3.12 -29.36 -9.37
CA PRO A 17 2.53 -28.26 -10.13
C PRO A 17 1.50 -27.45 -9.33
N LYS A 18 0.73 -28.10 -8.45
CA LYS A 18 -0.28 -27.45 -7.61
C LYS A 18 0.37 -26.59 -6.51
N ILE A 19 1.49 -27.08 -5.97
CA ILE A 19 2.29 -26.31 -5.00
C ILE A 19 2.88 -25.09 -5.69
N GLU A 20 3.47 -25.25 -6.88
CA GLU A 20 4.04 -24.13 -7.64
C GLU A 20 2.99 -23.07 -7.97
N GLU A 21 1.79 -23.47 -8.37
CA GLU A 21 0.67 -22.56 -8.64
C GLU A 21 0.26 -21.80 -7.37
N LYS A 22 0.15 -22.50 -6.23
CA LYS A 22 -0.16 -21.87 -4.95
C LYS A 22 0.91 -20.87 -4.54
N ILE A 23 2.19 -21.21 -4.67
CA ILE A 23 3.31 -20.31 -4.37
C ILE A 23 3.24 -19.05 -5.26
N LYS A 24 2.99 -19.22 -6.56
CA LYS A 24 2.83 -18.08 -7.48
C LYS A 24 1.67 -17.18 -7.06
N TYR A 25 0.54 -17.76 -6.69
CA TYR A 25 -0.60 -17.00 -6.20
C TYR A 25 -0.27 -16.23 -4.92
N ASP A 26 0.34 -16.89 -3.93
CA ASP A 26 0.70 -16.28 -2.64
C ASP A 26 1.68 -15.11 -2.83
N VAL A 27 2.67 -15.26 -3.74
CA VAL A 27 3.60 -14.18 -4.10
C VAL A 27 2.87 -13.01 -4.76
N VAL A 28 1.99 -13.26 -5.72
CA VAL A 28 1.22 -12.21 -6.41
C VAL A 28 0.32 -11.47 -5.42
N GLN A 29 -0.37 -12.19 -4.54
CA GLN A 29 -1.21 -11.58 -3.49
C GLN A 29 -0.37 -10.72 -2.55
N SER A 30 0.80 -11.20 -2.12
CA SER A 30 1.70 -10.42 -1.28
C SER A 30 2.15 -9.12 -1.96
N ILE A 31 2.45 -9.16 -3.27
CA ILE A 31 2.80 -7.96 -4.02
C ILE A 31 1.61 -7.00 -4.07
N ILE A 32 0.40 -7.50 -4.37
CA ILE A 32 -0.81 -6.68 -4.41
C ILE A 32 -1.05 -5.99 -3.06
N SER A 33 -0.99 -6.73 -1.95
CA SER A 33 -1.21 -6.15 -0.62
C SER A 33 -0.21 -5.04 -0.28
N VAL A 34 1.07 -5.22 -0.64
CA VAL A 34 2.08 -4.17 -0.46
C VAL A 34 1.77 -2.94 -1.32
N LEU A 35 1.36 -3.14 -2.57
CA LEU A 35 1.00 -2.02 -3.46
C LEU A 35 -0.25 -1.29 -2.95
N GLU A 36 -1.28 -2.02 -2.53
CA GLU A 36 -2.50 -1.43 -1.95
C GLU A 36 -2.15 -0.58 -0.74
N GLU A 37 -1.30 -1.06 0.15
CA GLU A 37 -0.88 -0.28 1.32
C GLU A 37 -0.12 1.00 0.97
N GLN A 38 0.69 0.99 -0.10
CA GLN A 38 1.47 2.15 -0.53
C GLN A 38 0.62 3.18 -1.28
N PHE A 39 -0.31 2.75 -2.12
CA PHE A 39 -1.12 3.66 -2.94
C PHE A 39 -2.45 4.04 -2.30
N TYR A 40 -2.97 3.18 -1.44
CA TYR A 40 -4.23 3.33 -0.71
C TYR A 40 -3.99 3.01 0.77
N PRO A 41 -3.17 3.82 1.47
CA PRO A 41 -2.94 3.62 2.88
C PRO A 41 -4.27 3.66 3.65
N PRO A 42 -4.39 2.92 4.76
CA PRO A 42 -5.53 3.02 5.67
C PRO A 42 -5.84 4.46 6.05
N GLU A 43 -7.14 4.77 6.23
CA GLU A 43 -7.61 6.12 6.53
C GLU A 43 -6.91 6.69 7.78
N GLU A 44 -6.62 5.86 8.77
CA GLU A 44 -5.94 6.26 9.99
C GLU A 44 -4.54 6.85 9.70
N ARG A 45 -3.78 6.25 8.79
CA ARG A 45 -2.45 6.76 8.41
C ARG A 45 -2.54 8.07 7.63
N ILE A 46 -3.47 8.16 6.69
CA ILE A 46 -3.72 9.40 5.95
C ILE A 46 -4.09 10.52 6.93
N ARG A 47 -4.94 10.22 7.91
CA ARG A 47 -5.36 11.19 8.91
C ARG A 47 -4.21 11.67 9.77
N GLU A 48 -3.32 10.78 10.21
CA GLU A 48 -2.14 11.14 10.99
C GLU A 48 -1.20 12.06 10.20
N GLU A 49 -0.92 11.73 8.93
CA GLU A 49 -0.10 12.56 8.05
C GLU A 49 -0.72 13.95 7.84
N VAL A 50 -2.02 14.01 7.55
CA VAL A 50 -2.74 15.28 7.39
C VAL A 50 -2.72 16.12 8.68
N ILE A 51 -2.85 15.50 9.85
CA ILE A 51 -2.76 16.23 11.13
C ILE A 51 -1.37 16.81 11.32
N ILE A 52 -0.31 16.05 11.04
CA ILE A 52 1.07 16.53 11.12
C ILE A 52 1.29 17.72 10.19
N ASP A 53 0.84 17.62 8.93
CA ASP A 53 0.95 18.71 7.96
C ASP A 53 0.23 19.98 8.42
N ILE A 54 -0.94 19.82 9.04
CA ILE A 54 -1.71 20.95 9.61
C ILE A 54 -0.95 21.57 10.79
N GLU A 55 -0.46 20.76 11.73
CA GLU A 55 0.27 21.25 12.91
C GLU A 55 1.56 21.97 12.52
N GLU A 56 2.30 21.45 11.53
CA GLU A 56 3.48 22.12 10.97
C GLU A 56 3.11 23.44 10.32
N THR A 57 2.03 23.47 9.54
CA THR A 57 1.52 24.71 8.92
C THR A 57 1.10 25.75 9.96
N GLU A 58 0.38 25.35 11.01
CA GLU A 58 -0.01 26.24 12.11
C GLU A 58 1.22 26.82 12.83
N LYS A 59 2.25 26.00 13.03
CA LYS A 59 3.52 26.45 13.58
C LYS A 59 4.21 27.48 12.67
N GLU A 60 4.25 27.26 11.36
CA GLU A 60 4.81 28.23 10.43
C GLU A 60 4.05 29.56 10.41
N ILE A 61 2.72 29.51 10.55
CA ILE A 61 1.88 30.71 10.67
C ILE A 61 2.19 31.47 11.95
N THR A 62 2.24 30.77 13.09
CA THR A 62 2.53 31.41 14.39
C THR A 62 3.96 31.97 14.46
N GLU A 63 4.93 31.34 13.80
CA GLU A 63 6.30 31.84 13.67
C GLU A 63 6.45 32.96 12.62
N GLY A 64 5.36 33.34 11.93
CA GLY A 64 5.37 34.40 10.91
C GLY A 64 6.13 34.05 9.64
N LYS A 65 6.37 32.75 9.40
CA LYS A 65 7.03 32.22 8.19
C LYS A 65 6.05 31.98 7.05
N SER A 66 4.75 31.94 7.33
CA SER A 66 3.70 31.79 6.33
C SER A 66 3.51 33.05 5.49
N LYS A 67 3.27 32.90 4.18
CA LYS A 67 2.86 34.01 3.31
C LYS A 67 1.34 34.13 3.30
N VAL A 68 0.82 35.33 3.59
CA VAL A 68 -0.60 35.64 3.38
C VAL A 68 -0.77 36.11 1.94
N TYR A 69 -1.51 35.36 1.15
CA TYR A 69 -1.84 35.74 -0.22
C TYR A 69 -3.16 36.49 -0.28
N SER A 70 -3.23 37.54 -1.10
CA SER A 70 -4.51 38.06 -1.57
C SER A 70 -5.19 37.05 -2.50
N TYR A 71 -6.50 37.19 -2.69
CA TYR A 71 -7.27 36.30 -3.58
C TYR A 71 -6.72 36.27 -5.00
N GLU A 72 -6.23 37.40 -5.52
CA GLU A 72 -5.64 37.47 -6.87
C GLU A 72 -4.29 36.74 -6.97
N GLU A 73 -3.46 36.82 -5.92
CA GLU A 73 -2.17 36.11 -5.86
C GLU A 73 -2.37 34.61 -5.70
N PHE A 74 -3.32 34.20 -4.85
CA PHE A 74 -3.68 32.80 -4.67
C PHE A 74 -4.19 32.18 -5.98
N ARG A 75 -5.04 32.91 -6.73
CA ARG A 75 -5.54 32.41 -8.02
C ARG A 75 -4.46 32.16 -9.05
N LYS A 76 -3.42 32.99 -9.10
CA LYS A 76 -2.30 32.79 -10.05
C LYS A 76 -1.56 31.48 -9.79
N HIS A 77 -1.46 31.04 -8.53
CA HIS A 77 -0.78 29.80 -8.15
C HIS A 77 -1.59 28.51 -8.43
N LEU A 78 -2.87 28.59 -8.77
CA LEU A 78 -3.72 27.42 -9.09
C LEU A 78 -3.85 27.14 -10.60
N THR A 79 -3.37 28.07 -11.44
CA THR A 79 -3.55 28.04 -12.91
C THR A 79 -2.27 27.74 -13.70
N ASP A 80 -1.14 27.53 -13.03
CA ASP A 80 0.12 27.01 -13.60
C ASP A 80 0.32 25.55 -13.18
#